data_AF-I2CQA0-F1
#
_entry.id   AF-I2CQA0-F1
#
_cell.length_a   1.000
_cell.length_b   1.000
_cell.length_c   1.000
_cell.angle_alpha   90.00
_cell.angle_beta   90.00
_cell.angle_gamma   90.00
#
_symmetry.space_group_name_H-M   'P 1'
#
loop_
_entity.id
_entity.type
_entity.pdbx_description
1 polymer ?
#
loop_
_entity_poly.entity_id
_entity_poly.type
_entity_poly.pdbx_seq_one_letter_code
_entity_poly.pdbx_strand_id
1 'polypeptide(L)'
;DLVGVMSSLVNDISKSEVKVKYTASEAAFLHLERLEPIREELLMAQKARGLDFPCPLDPLLAGVAQCWLAGFSWRELVETTSLDQGDVCRHVRKVIDALRQIPVLPKGLVPERLKNTAREAAD
;
A
#
# COMPACT_ATOMS: atom_id res chain seq x y z
N ASP A 1 -5.55 -1.11 9.08
CA ASP A 1 -4.59 -1.96 8.32
C ASP A 1 -4.73 -1.92 6.80
N LEU A 2 -5.93 -1.71 6.24
CA LEU A 2 -6.14 -1.62 4.79
C LEU A 2 -5.14 -0.67 4.08
N VAL A 3 -4.92 0.53 4.62
CA VAL A 3 -3.94 1.50 4.08
C VAL A 3 -2.53 0.93 4.00
N GLY A 4 -2.09 0.19 5.02
CA GLY A 4 -0.77 -0.46 5.02
C GLY A 4 -0.65 -1.51 3.92
N VAL A 5 -1.70 -2.32 3.73
CA VAL A 5 -1.76 -3.31 2.64
C VAL A 5 -1.76 -2.64 1.27
N MET A 6 -2.59 -1.62 1.08
CA MET A 6 -2.66 -0.87 -0.18
C MET A 6 -1.34 -0.17 -0.51
N SER A 7 -0.69 0.40 0.50
CA SER A 7 0.66 0.96 0.38
C SER A 7 1.66 -0.05 -0.19
N SER A 8 1.65 -1.28 0.30
CA SER A 8 2.57 -2.32 -0.19
C SER A 8 2.30 -2.74 -1.63
N LEU A 9 1.03 -2.70 -2.05
CA LEU A 9 0.58 -3.07 -3.40
C LEU A 9 0.84 -1.99 -4.46
N VAL A 10 1.06 -0.75 -4.05
CA VAL A 10 1.33 0.37 -4.99
C VAL A 10 2.76 0.88 -4.91
N ASN A 11 3.57 0.33 -3.99
CA ASN A 11 4.93 0.74 -3.78
C ASN A 11 5.82 0.28 -4.95
N ASP A 12 6.32 1.25 -5.71
CA ASP A 12 7.30 1.06 -6.79
C ASP A 12 8.67 1.67 -6.47
N ILE A 13 8.86 2.16 -5.23
CA ILE A 13 10.12 2.75 -4.78
C ILE A 13 11.12 1.65 -4.44
N SER A 14 12.31 1.74 -5.03
CA SER A 14 13.41 0.81 -4.78
C SER A 14 14.02 0.99 -3.39
N LYS A 15 14.35 -0.14 -2.74
CA LYS A 15 14.82 -0.23 -1.35
C LYS A 15 16.17 0.41 -1.05
N SER A 16 17.01 0.71 -2.04
CA SER A 16 18.47 0.73 -1.81
C SER A 16 18.96 1.72 -0.74
N GLU A 17 18.23 2.79 -0.39
CA GLU A 17 18.69 3.74 0.66
C GLU A 17 17.56 4.37 1.52
N VAL A 18 16.31 3.91 1.40
CA VAL A 18 15.18 4.54 2.10
C VAL A 18 15.10 4.08 3.55
N LYS A 19 15.09 5.05 4.47
CA LYS A 19 14.88 4.84 5.91
C LYS A 19 13.47 5.28 6.29
N VAL A 20 12.82 4.48 7.14
CA VAL A 20 11.52 4.80 7.72
C VAL A 20 11.57 4.59 9.23
N LYS A 21 10.90 5.46 9.97
CA LYS A 21 10.80 5.42 11.43
C LYS A 21 9.74 4.42 11.90
N TYR A 22 8.67 4.27 11.12
CA TYR A 22 7.55 3.39 11.41
C TYR A 22 7.43 2.34 10.31
N THR A 23 7.30 1.08 10.71
CA THR A 23 7.03 -0.05 9.82
C THR A 23 5.53 -0.27 9.70
N ALA A 24 5.13 -1.21 8.83
CA ALA A 24 3.75 -1.71 8.80
C ALA A 24 3.31 -2.16 10.20
N SER A 25 2.02 -1.95 10.52
CA SER A 25 1.38 -2.60 11.67
C SER A 25 1.46 -4.12 11.56
N GLU A 26 1.47 -4.82 12.69
CA GLU A 26 1.47 -6.29 12.75
C GLU A 26 0.29 -6.89 11.96
N ALA A 27 -0.91 -6.32 12.10
CA ALA A 27 -2.08 -6.75 11.35
C ALA A 27 -1.92 -6.56 9.83
N ALA A 28 -1.34 -5.44 9.38
CA ALA A 28 -1.04 -5.25 7.95
C ALA A 28 -0.01 -6.28 7.47
N PHE A 29 1.03 -6.55 8.26
CA PHE A 29 2.05 -7.54 7.94
C PHE A 29 1.46 -8.94 7.78
N LEU A 30 0.63 -9.40 8.72
CA LEU A 30 -0.10 -10.67 8.63
C LEU A 30 -0.98 -10.78 7.38
N HIS A 31 -1.59 -9.67 6.94
CA HIS A 31 -2.33 -9.66 5.69
C HIS A 31 -1.42 -9.81 4.47
N LEU A 32 -0.25 -9.18 4.47
CA LEU A 32 0.73 -9.28 3.38
C LEU A 32 1.32 -10.68 3.28
N GLU A 33 1.65 -11.33 4.40
CA GLU A 33 2.10 -12.72 4.42
C GLU A 33 1.10 -13.67 3.76
N ARG A 34 -0.21 -13.41 3.92
CA ARG A 34 -1.27 -14.18 3.26
C ARG A 34 -1.41 -13.90 1.77
N LEU A 35 -0.93 -12.75 1.29
CA LEU A 35 -0.93 -12.38 -0.13
C LEU A 35 0.31 -12.90 -0.86
N GLU A 36 1.42 -13.18 -0.15
CA GLU A 36 2.68 -13.62 -0.77
C GLU A 36 2.51 -14.89 -1.64
N PRO A 37 1.82 -15.96 -1.19
CA PRO A 37 1.63 -17.14 -2.05
C PRO A 37 0.84 -16.83 -3.32
N ILE A 38 -0.17 -15.95 -3.23
CA ILE A 38 -0.99 -15.54 -4.39
C ILE A 38 -0.13 -14.74 -5.37
N ARG A 39 0.75 -13.88 -4.87
CA ARG A 39 1.72 -13.14 -5.68
C ARG A 39 2.69 -14.08 -6.38
N GLU A 40 3.23 -15.08 -5.68
CA GLU A 40 4.12 -16.07 -6.27
C GLU A 40 3.43 -16.85 -7.39
N GLU A 41 2.22 -17.34 -7.16
CA GLU A 41 1.41 -18.02 -8.18
C GLU A 41 1.17 -17.14 -9.41
N LEU A 42 0.82 -15.86 -9.21
CA LEU A 42 0.63 -14.89 -10.30
C LEU A 42 1.92 -14.69 -11.10
N LEU A 43 3.05 -14.48 -10.43
CA LEU A 43 4.35 -14.28 -11.08
C LEU A 43 4.79 -15.54 -11.85
N MET A 44 4.54 -16.73 -11.32
CA MET A 44 4.78 -17.99 -12.02
C MET A 44 3.91 -18.11 -13.28
N ALA A 45 2.62 -17.77 -13.18
CA ALA A 45 1.68 -17.80 -14.30
C ALA A 45 2.02 -16.78 -15.40
N GLN A 46 2.55 -15.60 -15.01
CA GLN A 46 3.09 -14.60 -15.92
C GLN A 46 4.34 -15.12 -16.65
N LYS A 47 5.32 -15.64 -15.90
CA LYS A 47 6.57 -16.18 -16.44
C LYS A 47 6.33 -17.32 -17.43
N ALA A 48 5.39 -18.22 -17.12
CA ALA A 48 5.00 -19.32 -18.02
C ALA A 48 4.44 -18.85 -19.37
N ARG A 49 3.95 -17.60 -19.44
CA ARG A 49 3.43 -16.96 -20.66
C ARG A 49 4.39 -15.94 -21.27
N GLY A 50 5.61 -15.83 -20.76
CA GLY A 50 6.60 -14.86 -21.21
C GLY A 50 6.25 -13.40 -20.87
N LEU A 51 5.43 -13.17 -19.84
CA LEU A 51 5.09 -11.83 -19.36
C LEU A 51 6.03 -11.41 -18.23
N ASP A 52 6.47 -10.15 -18.26
CA ASP A 52 7.36 -9.54 -17.26
C ASP A 52 6.73 -8.27 -16.68
N PHE A 53 5.60 -8.43 -16.00
CA PHE A 53 4.94 -7.34 -15.28
C PHE A 53 5.29 -7.39 -13.80
N PRO A 54 5.63 -6.25 -13.17
CA PRO A 54 5.88 -6.21 -11.75
C PRO A 54 4.59 -6.47 -10.95
N CYS A 55 4.71 -7.20 -9.87
CA CYS A 55 3.67 -7.37 -8.86
C CYS A 55 4.27 -6.96 -7.50
N PRO A 56 4.26 -5.66 -7.14
CA PRO A 56 4.84 -5.20 -5.90
C PRO A 56 4.02 -5.68 -4.69
N LEU A 57 4.73 -6.03 -3.62
CA LEU A 57 4.16 -6.36 -2.32
C LEU A 57 5.21 -6.02 -1.24
N ASP A 58 5.53 -4.73 -1.11
CA ASP A 58 6.64 -4.28 -0.26
C ASP A 58 6.17 -3.36 0.88
N PRO A 59 6.22 -3.81 2.16
CA PRO A 59 5.71 -3.06 3.30
C PRO A 59 6.54 -1.84 3.70
N LEU A 60 7.65 -1.54 3.03
CA LEU A 60 8.59 -0.47 3.41
C LEU A 60 7.90 0.85 3.77
N LEU A 61 6.97 1.31 2.94
CA LEU A 61 6.29 2.60 3.10
C LEU A 61 4.91 2.51 3.77
N ALA A 62 4.50 1.29 4.19
CA ALA A 62 3.21 1.08 4.83
C ALA A 62 3.06 1.89 6.12
N GLY A 63 4.10 1.95 6.94
CA GLY A 63 4.09 2.74 8.18
C GLY A 63 3.92 4.24 7.92
N VAL A 64 4.57 4.78 6.87
CA VAL A 64 4.42 6.18 6.45
C VAL A 64 2.97 6.48 6.05
N ALA A 65 2.37 5.62 5.21
CA ALA A 65 0.97 5.77 4.81
C ALA A 65 0.00 5.66 6.01
N GLN A 66 0.30 4.78 6.97
CA GLN A 66 -0.48 4.63 8.20
C GLN A 66 -0.38 5.86 9.12
N CYS A 67 0.81 6.47 9.24
CA CYS A 67 0.98 7.73 9.98
C CYS A 67 0.15 8.87 9.38
N TRP A 68 0.09 8.96 8.05
CA TRP A 68 -0.79 9.93 7.38
C TRP A 68 -2.25 9.74 7.77
N LEU A 69 -2.77 8.50 7.69
CA LEU A 69 -4.14 8.19 8.12
C LEU A 69 -4.36 8.48 9.63
N ALA A 70 -3.34 8.27 10.46
CA ALA A 70 -3.39 8.55 11.89
C ALA A 70 -3.43 10.06 12.24
N GLY A 71 -3.40 10.94 11.23
CA GLY A 71 -3.53 12.39 11.41
C GLY A 71 -2.21 13.09 11.72
N PHE A 72 -1.06 12.50 11.38
CA PHE A 72 0.22 13.19 11.47
C PHE A 72 0.18 14.45 10.61
N SER A 73 0.68 15.56 11.15
CA SER A 73 0.92 16.76 10.34
C SER A 73 1.94 16.47 9.25
N TRP A 74 1.94 17.28 8.20
CA TRP A 74 2.91 17.13 7.11
C TRP A 74 4.35 17.12 7.62
N ARG A 75 4.68 18.00 8.56
CA ARG A 75 6.02 18.09 9.16
C ARG A 75 6.39 16.81 9.89
N GLU A 76 5.50 16.30 10.73
CA GLU A 76 5.74 15.05 11.46
C GLU A 76 5.90 13.88 10.48
N LEU A 77 5.10 13.85 9.40
CA LEU A 77 5.17 12.80 8.40
C LEU A 77 6.52 12.76 7.68
N VAL A 78 7.00 13.91 7.19
CA VAL A 78 8.29 13.96 6.47
C VAL A 78 9.47 13.65 7.39
N GLU A 79 9.36 13.93 8.70
CA GLU A 79 10.35 13.53 9.70
C GLU A 79 10.38 12.00 9.96
N THR A 80 9.38 11.25 9.49
CA THR A 80 9.34 9.78 9.63
C THR A 80 10.14 9.02 8.57
N THR A 81 10.65 9.67 7.53
CA THR A 81 11.32 8.98 6.42
C THR A 81 12.44 9.82 5.81
N SER A 82 13.42 9.14 5.20
CA SER A 82 14.46 9.80 4.39
C SER A 82 14.06 10.04 2.94
N LEU A 83 12.81 9.74 2.56
CA LEU A 83 12.31 10.03 1.21
C LEU A 83 12.27 11.52 0.92
N ASP A 84 12.43 11.87 -0.36
CA ASP A 84 12.10 13.22 -0.83
C ASP A 84 10.62 13.51 -0.59
N GLN A 85 10.31 14.76 -0.25
CA GLN A 85 8.95 15.21 0.04
C GLN A 85 7.99 14.98 -1.13
N GLY A 86 8.48 15.10 -2.38
CA GLY A 86 7.73 14.79 -3.58
C GLY A 86 7.40 13.31 -3.71
N ASP A 87 8.30 12.43 -3.30
CA ASP A 87 8.08 10.98 -3.29
C ASP A 87 7.10 10.57 -2.18
N VAL A 88 7.17 11.20 -1.00
CA VAL A 88 6.14 11.02 0.06
C VAL A 88 4.77 11.43 -0.47
N CYS A 89 4.66 12.62 -1.08
CA CYS A 89 3.41 13.08 -1.71
C CYS A 89 2.89 12.09 -2.75
N ARG A 90 3.78 11.63 -3.65
CA ARG A 90 3.43 10.70 -4.73
C ARG A 90 2.94 9.37 -4.18
N HIS A 91 3.64 8.82 -3.19
CA HIS A 91 3.29 7.55 -2.56
C HIS A 91 1.93 7.63 -1.86
N VAL A 92 1.73 8.63 -0.99
CA VAL A 92 0.44 8.83 -0.29
C VAL A 92 -0.70 9.03 -1.28
N ARG A 93 -0.49 9.81 -2.35
CA ARG A 93 -1.51 9.99 -3.39
C ARG A 93 -1.86 8.68 -4.10
N LYS A 94 -0.87 7.87 -4.49
CA LYS A 94 -1.11 6.55 -5.09
C LYS A 94 -1.94 5.65 -4.18
N VAL A 95 -1.66 5.68 -2.87
CA VAL A 95 -2.44 4.92 -1.89
C VAL A 95 -3.89 5.39 -1.84
N ILE A 96 -4.11 6.71 -1.75
CA ILE A 96 -5.46 7.31 -1.75
C ILE A 96 -6.20 6.96 -3.04
N ASP A 97 -5.56 7.10 -4.20
CA ASP A 97 -6.17 6.80 -5.50
C ASP A 97 -6.53 5.32 -5.64
N ALA A 98 -5.71 4.42 -5.10
CA ALA A 98 -6.03 3.00 -5.06
C ALA A 98 -7.20 2.69 -4.10
N LEU A 99 -7.26 3.35 -2.94
CA LEU A 99 -8.39 3.23 -2.01
C LEU A 99 -9.70 3.73 -2.65
N ARG A 100 -9.66 4.84 -3.40
CA ARG A 100 -10.83 5.40 -4.11
C ARG A 100 -11.40 4.49 -5.19
N GLN A 101 -10.61 3.51 -5.67
CA GLN A 101 -11.08 2.53 -6.65
C GLN A 101 -11.92 1.41 -6.01
N ILE A 102 -11.75 1.13 -4.71
CA ILE A 102 -12.47 0.03 -4.04
C ILE A 102 -14.00 0.28 -3.98
N PRO A 103 -14.50 1.48 -3.61
CA PRO A 103 -15.93 1.74 -3.52
C PRO A 103 -16.69 1.67 -4.86
N VAL A 104 -16.00 1.94 -5.98
CA VAL A 104 -16.60 1.92 -7.32
C VAL A 104 -16.64 0.53 -7.94
N LEU A 105 -16.08 -0.49 -7.28
CA LEU A 105 -16.17 -1.87 -7.71
C LEU A 105 -17.63 -2.34 -7.81
N PRO A 106 -17.96 -3.25 -8.75
CA PRO A 106 -19.30 -3.81 -8.89
C PRO A 106 -19.90 -4.30 -7.55
N LYS A 107 -21.22 -4.18 -7.43
CA LYS A 107 -21.94 -4.66 -6.24
C LYS A 107 -21.76 -6.18 -6.09
N GLY A 108 -21.43 -6.63 -4.89
CA GLY A 108 -21.23 -8.05 -4.58
C GLY A 108 -19.84 -8.60 -4.90
N LEU A 109 -18.96 -7.85 -5.60
CA LEU A 109 -17.58 -8.30 -5.86
C LEU A 109 -16.74 -8.33 -4.58
N VAL A 110 -16.95 -7.34 -3.71
CA VAL A 110 -16.30 -7.25 -2.40
C VAL A 110 -17.34 -6.92 -1.32
N PRO A 111 -17.10 -7.27 -0.05
CA PRO A 111 -17.99 -6.91 1.05
C PRO A 111 -18.19 -5.38 1.15
N GLU A 112 -19.42 -4.93 1.43
CA GLU A 112 -19.72 -3.50 1.58
C GLU A 112 -18.92 -2.85 2.72
N ARG A 113 -18.57 -3.62 3.77
CA ARG A 113 -17.66 -3.15 4.83
C ARG A 113 -16.32 -2.69 4.26
N LEU A 114 -15.74 -3.43 3.31
CA LEU A 114 -14.46 -3.05 2.69
C LEU A 114 -14.60 -1.76 1.89
N LYS A 115 -15.72 -1.59 1.17
CA LYS A 115 -16.02 -0.35 0.44
C LYS A 115 -16.13 0.84 1.39
N ASN A 116 -16.81 0.69 2.53
CA ASN A 116 -16.95 1.75 3.52
C ASN A 116 -15.59 2.13 4.12
N THR A 117 -14.81 1.15 4.58
CA THR A 117 -13.47 1.37 5.13
C THR A 117 -12.52 2.03 4.13
N ALA A 118 -12.64 1.70 2.84
CA ALA A 118 -11.83 2.34 1.80
C ALA A 118 -12.22 3.81 1.55
N ARG A 119 -13.52 4.16 1.62
CA ARG A 119 -13.96 5.57 1.55
C ARG A 119 -13.41 6.37 2.72
N GLU A 120 -13.64 5.88 3.94
CA GLU A 120 -13.16 6.53 5.17
C GLU A 120 -11.64 6.73 5.19
N ALA A 121 -10.88 5.81 4.60
CA ALA A 121 -9.43 5.91 4.55
C ALA A 121 -8.88 6.80 3.41
N ALA A 122 -9.72 7.17 2.44
CA ALA A 122 -9.35 7.99 1.28
C ALA A 122 -9.78 9.47 1.40
N ASP A 123 -10.57 9.77 2.42
CA ASP A 123 -11.03 11.11 2.81
C ASP A 123 -10.05 11.73 3.81
#